data_AF-A0A191TGT8-F1
#
_entry.id   AF-A0A191TGT8-F1
#
_cell.length_a   1.000
_cell.length_b   1.000
_cell.length_c   1.000
_cell.angle_alpha   90.00
_cell.angle_beta   90.00
_cell.angle_gamma   90.00
#
_symmetry.space_group_name_H-M   'P 1'
#
loop_
_entity.id
_entity.type
_entity.pdbx_description
1 polymer ?
#
loop_
_entity_poly.entity_id
_entity_poly.type
_entity_poly.pdbx_seq_one_letter_code
_entity_poly.pdbx_strand_id
1 'polypeptide(L)'
;MKNLFLIFAFAASTFAVKAQETKPTKEETITWIKEKLEKYIPVADGLKNFQILKIDETEVIYKYTDTYCDEKVNFPISDIKSVEIGNDGSNYIFFNSKSVHRAYCSNGNSYYSYVKIYAGEADICTRLEKAFKHLASFAQKKETF
;
A
#
# COMPACT_ATOMS: atom_id res chain seq x y z
N MET A 1 2.00 -59.45 -11.61
CA MET A 1 2.12 -58.25 -10.75
C MET A 1 1.86 -57.04 -11.62
N LYS A 2 0.61 -56.58 -11.56
CA LYS A 2 0.06 -55.43 -12.26
C LYS A 2 0.21 -54.20 -11.36
N ASN A 3 0.36 -53.04 -11.99
CA ASN A 3 0.13 -51.70 -11.43
C ASN A 3 1.22 -51.17 -10.50
N LEU A 4 2.23 -50.46 -11.04
CA LEU A 4 2.96 -49.45 -10.27
C LEU A 4 3.68 -48.40 -11.15
N PHE A 5 3.07 -47.92 -12.25
CA PHE A 5 3.72 -46.93 -13.13
C PHE A 5 2.83 -45.73 -13.50
N LEU A 6 1.82 -45.39 -12.69
CA LEU A 6 0.80 -44.41 -13.11
C LEU A 6 0.44 -43.38 -12.04
N ILE A 7 1.41 -42.93 -11.22
CA ILE A 7 1.18 -41.86 -10.22
C ILE A 7 2.33 -40.83 -10.17
N PHE A 8 2.97 -40.53 -11.31
CA PHE A 8 3.87 -39.36 -11.40
C PHE A 8 3.52 -38.37 -12.52
N ALA A 9 2.44 -38.60 -13.27
CA ALA A 9 2.04 -37.72 -14.37
C ALA A 9 0.94 -36.69 -14.01
N PHE A 10 0.36 -36.73 -12.80
CA PHE A 10 -0.74 -35.84 -12.41
C PHE A 10 -0.38 -34.77 -11.36
N ALA A 11 0.83 -34.80 -10.80
CA ALA A 11 1.29 -33.76 -9.86
C ALA A 11 2.10 -32.64 -10.55
N ALA A 12 2.46 -32.81 -11.83
CA ALA A 12 3.21 -31.83 -12.61
C ALA A 12 2.30 -30.93 -13.49
N SER A 13 1.01 -31.25 -13.64
CA SER A 13 0.10 -30.51 -14.52
C SER A 13 -0.66 -29.36 -13.84
N THR A 14 -0.62 -29.25 -12.51
CA THR A 14 -1.22 -28.10 -11.79
C THR A 14 -0.27 -26.91 -11.61
N PHE A 15 1.04 -27.09 -11.80
CA PHE A 15 2.04 -26.00 -11.74
C PHE A 15 2.51 -25.51 -13.11
N ALA A 16 2.01 -26.12 -14.19
CA ALA A 16 2.24 -25.69 -15.57
C ALA A 16 1.06 -24.89 -16.14
N VAL A 17 0.15 -24.39 -15.30
CA VAL A 17 -0.73 -23.28 -15.67
C VAL A 17 0.17 -22.06 -15.74
N LYS A 18 0.68 -21.81 -16.96
CA LYS A 18 1.27 -20.56 -17.44
C LYS A 18 1.56 -19.56 -16.32
N ALA A 19 2.84 -19.35 -16.04
CA ALA A 19 3.36 -18.04 -15.65
C ALA A 19 3.10 -17.01 -16.77
N GLN A 20 1.84 -16.87 -17.21
CA GLN A 20 1.33 -15.58 -17.58
C GLN A 20 1.46 -14.80 -16.28
N GLU A 21 2.34 -13.81 -16.26
CA GLU A 21 2.43 -12.82 -15.20
C GLU A 21 1.04 -12.16 -15.08
N THR A 22 0.13 -12.80 -14.35
CA THR A 22 -1.19 -12.25 -14.07
C THR A 22 -0.90 -11.08 -13.16
N LYS A 23 -1.00 -9.87 -13.73
CA LYS A 23 -0.95 -8.64 -12.95
C LYS A 23 -1.87 -8.83 -11.73
N PRO A 24 -1.41 -8.46 -10.51
CA PRO A 24 -2.22 -8.62 -9.31
C PRO A 24 -3.62 -8.04 -9.52
N THR A 25 -4.64 -8.70 -8.97
CA THR A 25 -6.00 -8.18 -8.91
C THR A 25 -6.07 -6.92 -8.04
N LYS A 26 -7.20 -6.20 -8.13
CA LYS A 26 -7.45 -5.04 -7.26
C LYS A 26 -7.39 -5.45 -5.79
N GLU A 27 -8.05 -6.53 -5.43
CA GLU A 27 -8.17 -7.04 -4.06
C GLU A 27 -6.82 -7.52 -3.51
N GLU A 28 -6.02 -8.23 -4.32
CA GLU A 28 -4.65 -8.62 -3.95
C GLU A 28 -3.77 -7.38 -3.73
N THR A 29 -3.91 -6.37 -4.58
CA THR A 29 -3.15 -5.12 -4.46
C THR A 29 -3.53 -4.36 -3.19
N ILE A 30 -4.83 -4.24 -2.89
CA ILE A 30 -5.32 -3.61 -1.65
C ILE A 30 -4.81 -4.37 -0.42
N THR A 31 -4.91 -5.70 -0.44
CA THR A 31 -4.45 -6.56 0.66
C THR A 31 -2.96 -6.34 0.91
N TRP A 32 -2.14 -6.39 -0.14
CA TRP A 32 -0.71 -6.17 -0.02
C TRP A 32 -0.36 -4.77 0.48
N ILE A 33 -0.99 -3.71 -0.06
CA ILE A 33 -0.79 -2.33 0.44
C ILE A 33 -1.13 -2.25 1.92
N LYS A 34 -2.29 -2.81 2.33
CA LYS A 34 -2.74 -2.80 3.72
C LYS A 34 -1.70 -3.43 4.66
N GLU A 35 -1.25 -4.64 4.33
CA GLU A 35 -0.22 -5.37 5.11
C GLU A 35 1.06 -4.54 5.26
N LYS A 36 1.50 -3.87 4.19
CA LYS A 36 2.74 -3.08 4.23
C LYS A 36 2.58 -1.80 5.02
N LEU A 37 1.46 -1.08 4.87
CA LEU A 37 1.21 0.13 5.64
C LEU A 37 1.05 -0.19 7.15
N GLU A 38 0.35 -1.27 7.50
CA GLU A 38 0.23 -1.75 8.89
C GLU A 38 1.58 -2.16 9.48
N LYS A 39 2.49 -2.70 8.68
CA LYS A 39 3.83 -3.08 9.13
C LYS A 39 4.77 -1.88 9.32
N TYR A 40 4.71 -0.89 8.43
CA TYR A 40 5.78 0.12 8.32
C TYR A 40 5.40 1.54 8.76
N ILE A 41 4.12 1.90 8.85
CA ILE A 41 3.72 3.21 9.40
C ILE A 41 3.82 3.25 10.93
N PRO A 42 3.34 2.26 11.70
CA PRO A 42 3.34 2.35 13.17
C PRO A 42 4.74 2.42 13.79
N VAL A 43 5.74 1.86 13.08
CA VAL A 43 7.15 1.88 13.47
C VAL A 43 7.72 3.30 13.47
N ALA A 44 6.98 4.27 12.92
CA ALA A 44 7.47 5.59 12.68
C ALA A 44 7.88 6.39 13.91
N ASP A 45 6.95 6.65 14.81
CA ASP A 45 7.16 7.71 15.79
C ASP A 45 6.42 7.39 17.09
N GLY A 46 6.48 6.13 17.53
CA GLY A 46 5.73 5.70 18.72
C GLY A 46 4.22 5.86 18.56
N LEU A 47 3.74 5.82 17.32
CA LEU A 47 2.32 5.93 16.98
C LEU A 47 1.56 4.77 17.64
N LYS A 48 0.44 5.09 18.28
CA LYS A 48 -0.45 4.10 18.92
C LYS A 48 -1.75 4.00 18.13
N ASN A 49 -2.50 2.91 18.35
CA ASN A 49 -3.85 2.73 17.79
C ASN A 49 -3.95 2.94 16.27
N PHE A 50 -2.87 2.61 15.53
CA PHE A 50 -2.87 2.74 14.07
C PHE A 50 -3.96 1.84 13.47
N GLN A 51 -4.78 2.42 12.61
CA GLN A 51 -5.84 1.71 11.92
C GLN A 51 -6.02 2.27 10.51
N ILE A 52 -5.97 1.39 9.51
CA ILE A 52 -6.39 1.71 8.16
C ILE A 52 -7.92 1.67 8.12
N LEU A 53 -8.52 2.81 7.75
CA LEU A 53 -9.97 2.97 7.64
C LEU A 53 -10.46 2.64 6.24
N LYS A 54 -9.67 2.98 5.22
CA LYS A 54 -10.05 2.83 3.81
C LYS A 54 -8.80 2.71 2.94
N ILE A 55 -8.84 1.79 1.97
CA ILE A 55 -7.96 1.75 0.81
C ILE A 55 -8.85 1.43 -0.39
N ASP A 56 -8.85 2.29 -1.39
CA ASP A 56 -9.52 2.03 -2.67
C ASP A 56 -8.70 2.57 -3.85
N GLU A 57 -9.28 2.57 -5.04
CA GLU A 57 -8.64 3.03 -6.28
C GLU A 57 -8.29 4.53 -6.29
N THR A 58 -8.73 5.31 -5.32
CA THR A 58 -8.62 6.77 -5.31
C THR A 58 -7.84 7.29 -4.11
N GLU A 59 -8.00 6.70 -2.94
CA GLU A 59 -7.44 7.23 -1.71
C GLU A 59 -7.09 6.16 -0.68
N VAL A 60 -6.21 6.55 0.25
CA VAL A 60 -5.96 5.82 1.49
C VAL A 60 -6.31 6.72 2.65
N ILE A 61 -7.09 6.17 3.59
CA ILE A 61 -7.45 6.83 4.84
C ILE A 61 -7.02 5.95 5.99
N TYR A 62 -6.24 6.51 6.90
CA TYR A 62 -5.85 5.86 8.15
C TYR A 62 -5.95 6.83 9.32
N LYS A 63 -5.95 6.28 10.54
CA LYS A 63 -5.87 7.05 11.77
C LYS A 63 -4.83 6.46 12.71
N TYR A 64 -4.36 7.25 13.63
CA TYR A 64 -3.46 6.84 14.71
C TYR A 64 -3.55 7.84 15.86
N THR A 65 -3.00 7.47 17.01
CA THR A 65 -2.78 8.36 18.16
C THR A 65 -1.30 8.70 18.21
N ASP A 66 -0.95 9.97 18.14
CA ASP A 66 0.41 10.44 18.36
C ASP A 66 0.63 10.85 19.84
N THR A 67 1.71 11.57 20.15
CA THR A 67 1.99 12.00 21.54
C THR A 67 0.93 12.98 22.07
N TYR A 68 0.23 13.69 21.19
CA TYR A 68 -0.65 14.80 21.54
C TYR A 68 -2.14 14.46 21.38
N CYS A 69 -2.50 13.70 20.35
CA CYS A 69 -3.89 13.44 20.00
C CYS A 69 -4.13 12.31 19.00
N ASP A 70 -5.40 11.99 18.78
CA ASP A 70 -5.83 11.20 17.64
C ASP A 70 -5.78 12.03 16.36
N GLU A 71 -5.15 11.46 15.34
CA GLU A 71 -5.05 12.03 14.01
C GLU A 71 -5.72 11.13 12.97
N LYS A 72 -6.33 11.77 11.96
CA LYS A 72 -6.80 11.10 10.75
C LYS A 72 -6.07 11.68 9.54
N VAL A 73 -5.52 10.79 8.73
CA VAL A 73 -4.81 11.11 7.50
C VAL A 73 -5.57 10.59 6.30
N ASN A 74 -5.68 11.43 5.27
CA ASN A 74 -6.14 11.05 3.94
C ASN A 74 -5.11 11.48 2.89
N PHE A 75 -4.78 10.60 1.94
CA PHE A 75 -4.04 10.98 0.74
C PHE A 75 -4.63 10.31 -0.53
N PRO A 76 -4.74 11.06 -1.65
CA PRO A 76 -5.09 10.48 -2.94
C PRO A 76 -3.88 9.78 -3.55
N ILE A 77 -4.07 8.52 -3.96
CA ILE A 77 -2.99 7.66 -4.44
C ILE A 77 -2.46 8.09 -5.83
N SER A 78 -3.25 8.87 -6.57
CA SER A 78 -2.85 9.46 -7.86
C SER A 78 -1.80 10.56 -7.74
N ASP A 79 -1.67 11.18 -6.55
CA ASP A 79 -0.90 12.41 -6.37
C ASP A 79 0.51 12.17 -5.85
N ILE A 80 0.98 10.93 -5.90
CA ILE A 80 2.37 10.57 -5.56
C ILE A 80 3.31 11.25 -6.57
N LYS A 81 4.24 12.05 -6.06
CA LYS A 81 5.24 12.80 -6.83
C LYS A 81 6.58 12.08 -6.91
N SER A 82 7.09 11.64 -5.77
CA SER A 82 8.39 10.99 -5.66
C SER A 82 8.40 10.02 -4.48
N VAL A 83 9.34 9.09 -4.53
CA VAL A 83 9.77 8.31 -3.38
C VAL A 83 11.22 8.61 -3.12
N GLU A 84 11.57 8.87 -1.87
CA GLU A 84 12.94 9.25 -1.50
C GLU A 84 13.37 8.50 -0.24
N ILE A 85 14.67 8.25 -0.14
CA ILE A 85 15.30 7.76 1.07
C ILE A 85 15.93 8.97 1.73
N GLY A 86 15.46 9.31 2.94
CA GLY A 86 16.05 10.41 3.70
C GLY A 86 17.44 10.04 4.20
N ASN A 87 18.19 11.07 4.58
CA ASN A 87 19.55 10.92 5.10
C ASN A 87 19.61 10.09 6.41
N ASP A 88 18.48 9.96 7.10
CA ASP A 88 18.30 9.11 8.30
C ASP A 88 18.01 7.63 7.96
N GLY A 89 18.03 7.26 6.68
CA GLY A 89 17.65 5.92 6.21
C GLY A 89 16.15 5.66 6.20
N SER A 90 15.33 6.65 6.56
CA SER A 90 13.87 6.53 6.48
C SER A 90 13.41 6.63 5.04
N ASN A 91 12.29 5.98 4.71
CA ASN A 91 11.72 6.05 3.38
C ASN A 91 10.52 7.00 3.39
N TYR A 92 10.38 7.81 2.35
CA TYR A 92 9.33 8.83 2.23
C TYR A 92 8.58 8.63 0.92
N ILE A 93 7.25 8.71 0.98
CA ILE A 93 6.39 8.83 -0.21
C ILE A 93 5.90 10.27 -0.23
N PHE A 94 6.36 11.05 -1.20
CA PHE A 94 5.97 12.44 -1.36
C PHE A 94 4.72 12.57 -2.24
N PHE A 95 3.81 13.42 -1.82
CA PHE A 95 2.57 13.77 -2.48
C PHE A 95 2.56 15.26 -2.82
N ASN A 96 1.62 15.67 -3.66
CA ASN A 96 1.29 17.08 -3.75
C ASN A 96 0.85 17.62 -2.37
N SER A 97 1.46 18.71 -1.90
CA SER A 97 1.30 19.20 -0.53
C SER A 97 -0.15 19.56 -0.19
N LYS A 98 -0.95 19.95 -1.19
CA LYS A 98 -2.37 20.26 -1.01
C LYS A 98 -3.28 19.03 -0.95
N SER A 99 -2.75 17.85 -1.21
CA SER A 99 -3.52 16.64 -1.41
C SER A 99 -3.53 15.72 -0.19
N VAL A 100 -2.54 15.81 0.69
CA VAL A 100 -2.57 15.07 1.95
C VAL A 100 -3.25 15.92 3.02
N HIS A 101 -4.33 15.38 3.56
CA HIS A 101 -5.14 16.04 4.57
C HIS A 101 -4.94 15.37 5.93
N ARG A 102 -4.46 16.14 6.91
CA ARG A 102 -4.42 15.74 8.32
C ARG A 102 -5.52 16.46 9.09
N ALA A 103 -6.40 15.70 9.73
CA ALA A 103 -7.37 16.24 10.68
C ALA A 103 -6.88 15.95 12.11
N TYR A 104 -6.68 17.01 12.89
CA TYR A 104 -6.37 16.93 14.33
C TYR A 104 -7.66 16.93 15.16
N CYS A 105 -7.61 16.36 16.37
CA CYS A 105 -8.73 16.40 17.30
C CYS A 105 -9.15 17.83 17.71
N SER A 106 -8.27 18.83 17.53
CA SER A 106 -8.47 20.24 17.92
C SER A 106 -9.08 21.12 16.82
N ASN A 107 -9.79 20.56 15.84
CA ASN A 107 -10.36 21.25 14.67
C ASN A 107 -9.34 21.93 13.74
N GLY A 108 -8.04 21.64 13.90
CA GLY A 108 -7.01 22.03 12.95
C GLY A 108 -6.98 21.10 11.76
N ASN A 109 -6.84 21.65 10.56
CA ASN A 109 -6.42 20.90 9.37
C ASN A 109 -5.03 21.37 8.98
N SER A 110 -4.12 20.43 8.73
CA SER A 110 -2.82 20.75 8.12
C SER A 110 -2.64 19.99 6.82
N TYR A 111 -1.89 20.64 5.94
CA TYR A 111 -1.45 20.10 4.67
C TYR A 111 0.03 19.78 4.79
N TYR A 112 0.40 18.57 4.40
CA TYR A 112 1.79 18.13 4.37
C TYR A 112 2.05 17.34 3.09
N SER A 113 3.31 17.14 2.75
CA SER A 113 3.68 16.62 1.43
C SER A 113 4.22 15.20 1.45
N TYR A 114 4.21 14.47 2.56
CA TYR A 114 4.81 13.13 2.59
C TYR A 114 4.25 12.18 3.64
N VAL A 115 4.15 10.89 3.32
CA VAL A 115 4.00 9.82 4.32
C VAL A 115 5.37 9.21 4.56
N LYS A 116 5.76 9.11 5.84
CA LYS A 116 7.01 8.46 6.25
C LYS A 116 6.75 6.97 6.47
N ILE A 117 7.56 6.13 5.83
CA ILE A 117 7.53 4.67 5.87
C ILE A 117 8.86 4.20 6.46
N TYR A 118 8.80 3.50 7.59
CA TYR A 118 10.02 3.13 8.29
C TYR A 118 10.62 1.85 7.74
N ALA A 119 11.95 1.81 7.76
CA ALA A 119 12.74 0.81 7.08
C ALA A 119 12.48 -0.60 7.62
N GLY A 120 12.48 -1.56 6.71
CA GLY A 120 12.56 -2.99 7.05
C GLY A 120 12.64 -3.89 5.82
N GLU A 121 12.11 -3.47 4.67
CA GLU A 121 12.33 -4.13 3.38
C GLU A 121 13.02 -3.16 2.40
N ALA A 122 13.99 -3.67 1.62
CA ALA A 122 14.60 -2.90 0.53
C ALA A 122 13.53 -2.48 -0.49
N ASP A 123 13.69 -1.26 -1.03
CA ASP A 123 12.82 -0.67 -2.07
C ASP A 123 11.33 -0.61 -1.73
N ILE A 124 10.97 -0.65 -0.44
CA ILE A 124 9.57 -0.71 -0.02
C ILE A 124 8.75 0.47 -0.56
N CYS A 125 9.28 1.70 -0.54
CA CYS A 125 8.57 2.85 -1.07
C CYS A 125 8.38 2.76 -2.59
N THR A 126 9.40 2.32 -3.35
CA THR A 126 9.28 2.10 -4.80
C THR A 126 8.22 1.03 -5.11
N ARG A 127 8.13 -0.02 -4.30
CA ARG A 127 7.12 -1.08 -4.46
C ARG A 127 5.71 -0.58 -4.08
N LEU A 128 5.59 0.20 -3.01
CA LEU A 128 4.35 0.88 -2.62
C LEU A 128 3.88 1.84 -3.71
N GLU A 129 4.77 2.66 -4.27
CA GLU A 129 4.44 3.55 -5.38
C GLU A 129 3.89 2.78 -6.59
N LYS A 130 4.55 1.67 -6.97
CA LYS A 130 4.07 0.81 -8.06
C LYS A 130 2.70 0.20 -7.75
N ALA A 131 2.49 -0.27 -6.52
CA ALA A 131 1.20 -0.82 -6.09
C ALA A 131 0.09 0.24 -6.10
N PHE A 132 0.37 1.46 -5.63
CA PHE A 132 -0.56 2.59 -5.68
C PHE A 132 -0.91 2.98 -7.12
N LYS A 133 0.08 3.10 -8.02
CA LYS A 133 -0.16 3.37 -9.45
C LYS A 133 -0.98 2.28 -10.12
N HIS A 134 -0.71 1.01 -9.78
CA HIS A 134 -1.50 -0.12 -10.28
C HIS A 134 -2.94 -0.07 -9.76
N LEU A 135 -3.13 0.19 -8.46
CA LEU A 135 -4.46 0.35 -7.85
C LEU A 135 -5.24 1.53 -8.47
N ALA A 136 -4.57 2.67 -8.72
CA ALA A 136 -5.17 3.84 -9.37
C ALA A 136 -5.64 3.55 -10.80
N SER A 137 -5.00 2.61 -11.50
CA SER A 137 -5.40 2.23 -12.87
C SER A 137 -6.79 1.60 -12.95
N PHE A 138 -7.33 1.12 -11.82
CA PHE A 138 -8.70 0.60 -11.75
C PHE A 138 -9.75 1.73 -11.61
N ALA A 139 -9.37 2.92 -11.12
CA ALA A 139 -10.28 4.07 -11.06
C ALA A 139 -10.70 4.54 -12.46
N GLN A 140 -9.76 4.51 -13.41
CA GLN A 140 -9.97 4.95 -14.80
C GLN A 140 -10.80 3.99 -15.66
N LYS A 141 -11.04 2.75 -15.20
CA LYS A 141 -11.74 1.72 -16.00
C LYS A 141 -13.28 1.83 -15.94
N LYS A 142 -13.83 2.81 -15.23
CA LYS A 142 -15.27 3.13 -15.31
C LYS A 142 -15.49 4.15 -16.43
N GLU A 143 -15.69 3.66 -17.65
CA GLU A 143 -16.57 4.20 -18.71
C GLU A 143 -16.10 3.75 -20.10
N THR A 144 -16.81 2.76 -20.64
CA THR A 144 -17.31 2.78 -22.03
C THR A 144 -18.42 1.73 -22.11
N PHE A 145 -19.66 2.18 -22.01
CA PHE A 145 -20.86 1.45 -22.47
C PHE A 145 -21.51 2.30 -23.55
#